data_AF-A0A9Q4GIY6-F1
#
_entry.id   AF-A0A9Q4GIY6-F1
#
_cell.length_a   1.000
_cell.length_b   1.000
_cell.length_c   1.000
_cell.angle_alpha   90.00
_cell.angle_beta   90.00
_cell.angle_gamma   90.00
#
_symmetry.space_group_name_H-M   'P 1'
#
loop_
_entity.id
_entity.type
_entity.pdbx_description
1 polymer ?
#
loop_
_entity_poly.entity_id
_entity_poly.type
_entity_poly.pdbx_seq_one_letter_code
_entity_poly.pdbx_strand_id
1 'polypeptide(L)'
;MPDSEKASAVLVPVSDTPTADETVRYAVDSADNNEIHFVFVVSKPRGRREGDAEEVLEKARVWADEVGTDASVRFEVLEPETYLFGPGDYAEIFAEYASENGIERVVLDPNYRVSATSPALQPLSDEIRSYDTLSVETAPIERPARRPSLLTRGGASRFTALFVLSYGFYLVLGSFLTFDLVTGGVTAAVVAVTLERVSFEASPTARRVPGLALRLAVFVPYLLREIVVANFRIAYVVLHPDLPIDPSVERFEAAVWGGAAVTTLANSITLTPGTLTVEANGRTLYVHALTQDARDGLREGALERAVRFVFYGRRALDYPKPKERQEREGDG
;
A
#
# COMPACT_ATOMS: atom_id res chain seq x y z
N MET A 1 -16.51 -35.15 -36.18
CA MET A 1 -15.19 -34.67 -36.62
C MET A 1 -15.41 -33.80 -37.84
N PRO A 2 -14.99 -32.53 -37.78
CA PRO A 2 -13.60 -32.19 -37.53
C PRO A 2 -13.34 -31.72 -36.10
N ASP A 3 -12.25 -32.23 -35.53
CA ASP A 3 -11.58 -31.62 -34.40
C ASP A 3 -11.20 -30.20 -34.81
N SER A 4 -11.77 -29.21 -34.12
CA SER A 4 -11.14 -27.90 -34.06
C SER A 4 -9.88 -28.11 -33.23
N GLU A 5 -8.71 -28.10 -33.88
CA GLU A 5 -7.45 -27.78 -33.21
C GLU A 5 -7.72 -26.51 -32.39
N LYS A 6 -7.97 -26.67 -31.08
CA LYS A 6 -8.01 -25.53 -30.18
C LYS A 6 -6.60 -24.98 -30.21
N ALA A 7 -6.44 -23.78 -30.76
CA ALA A 7 -5.24 -23.00 -30.53
C ALA A 7 -5.02 -23.01 -29.02
N SER A 8 -3.89 -23.56 -28.58
CA SER A 8 -3.49 -23.46 -27.18
C SER A 8 -3.49 -21.96 -26.86
N ALA A 9 -4.04 -21.56 -25.72
CA ALA A 9 -4.05 -20.17 -25.30
C ALA A 9 -3.24 -20.05 -24.01
N VAL A 10 -2.58 -18.90 -23.83
CA VAL A 10 -1.68 -18.63 -22.71
C VAL A 10 -2.28 -17.55 -21.83
N LEU A 11 -2.47 -17.86 -20.55
CA LEU A 11 -2.89 -16.89 -19.54
C LEU A 11 -1.67 -16.24 -18.90
N VAL A 12 -1.67 -14.92 -18.85
CA VAL A 12 -0.60 -14.13 -18.24
C VAL A 12 -1.21 -13.17 -17.23
N PRO A 13 -1.26 -13.53 -15.94
CA PRO A 13 -1.64 -12.60 -14.88
C PRO A 13 -0.63 -11.45 -14.79
N VAL A 14 -1.10 -10.21 -14.98
CA VAL A 14 -0.27 -9.00 -14.93
C VAL A 14 -0.57 -8.20 -13.66
N SER A 15 0.48 -7.61 -13.09
CA SER A 15 0.39 -6.69 -11.96
C SER A 15 1.48 -5.63 -12.07
N ASP A 16 1.41 -4.55 -11.29
CA ASP A 16 2.44 -3.50 -11.28
C ASP A 16 3.70 -3.98 -10.56
N THR A 17 4.57 -4.68 -11.30
CA THR A 17 5.84 -5.23 -10.81
C THR A 17 7.02 -4.70 -11.62
N PRO A 18 8.24 -4.72 -11.05
CA PRO A 18 9.44 -4.31 -11.78
C PRO A 18 9.80 -5.19 -13.00
N THR A 19 9.23 -6.40 -13.08
CA THR A 19 9.51 -7.42 -14.10
C THR A 19 8.31 -7.69 -15.01
N ALA A 20 7.23 -6.91 -14.88
CA ALA A 20 6.01 -7.07 -15.68
C ALA A 20 6.31 -6.93 -17.17
N ASP A 21 7.10 -5.92 -17.56
CA ASP A 21 7.52 -5.69 -18.94
C ASP A 21 8.26 -6.90 -19.53
N GLU A 22 9.32 -7.36 -18.86
CA GLU A 22 10.09 -8.54 -19.27
C GLU A 22 9.21 -9.80 -19.34
N THR A 23 8.22 -9.94 -18.44
CA THR A 23 7.26 -11.05 -18.44
C THR A 23 6.31 -11.00 -19.63
N VAL A 24 5.79 -9.81 -19.95
CA VAL A 24 4.95 -9.60 -21.13
C VAL A 24 5.73 -9.91 -22.39
N ARG A 25 6.96 -9.42 -22.53
CA ARG A 25 7.81 -9.72 -23.69
C ARG A 25 8.09 -11.21 -23.83
N TYR A 26 8.42 -11.89 -22.72
CA TYR A 26 8.64 -13.33 -22.72
C TYR A 26 7.39 -14.13 -23.10
N ALA A 27 6.22 -13.74 -22.58
CA ALA A 27 4.96 -14.41 -22.91
C ALA A 27 4.61 -14.25 -24.39
N VAL A 28 4.85 -13.08 -24.98
CA VAL A 28 4.63 -12.83 -26.41
C VAL A 28 5.57 -13.66 -27.29
N ASP A 29 6.85 -13.73 -26.93
CA ASP A 29 7.85 -14.50 -27.67
C ASP A 29 7.62 -16.02 -27.56
N SER A 30 7.20 -16.50 -26.40
CA SER A 30 6.98 -17.93 -26.11
C SER A 30 5.59 -18.46 -26.49
N ALA A 31 4.72 -17.61 -27.05
CA ALA A 31 3.38 -17.99 -27.43
C ALA A 31 3.31 -18.79 -28.74
N ASP A 32 4.31 -18.78 -29.63
CA ASP A 32 4.33 -19.62 -30.85
C ASP A 32 3.01 -19.60 -31.68
N ASN A 33 2.40 -18.42 -31.87
CA ASN A 33 1.08 -18.17 -32.50
C ASN A 33 -0.18 -18.52 -31.68
N ASN A 34 -0.01 -18.93 -30.42
CA ASN A 34 -1.10 -19.17 -29.49
C ASN A 34 -1.73 -17.86 -29.00
N GLU A 35 -3.04 -17.86 -28.79
CA GLU A 35 -3.76 -16.69 -28.28
C GLU A 35 -3.28 -16.34 -26.85
N ILE A 36 -3.05 -15.04 -26.57
CA ILE A 36 -2.51 -14.58 -25.29
C ILE A 36 -3.57 -13.77 -24.54
N HIS A 37 -3.83 -14.13 -23.29
CA HIS A 37 -4.75 -13.43 -22.41
C HIS A 37 -3.98 -12.77 -21.27
N PHE A 38 -3.82 -11.45 -21.35
CA PHE A 38 -3.31 -10.64 -20.24
C PHE A 38 -4.46 -10.28 -19.31
N VAL A 39 -4.40 -10.77 -18.07
CA VAL A 39 -5.48 -10.58 -17.09
C VAL A 39 -5.01 -9.83 -15.86
N PHE A 40 -5.85 -8.94 -15.34
CA PHE A 40 -5.64 -8.28 -14.06
C PHE A 40 -6.81 -8.56 -13.11
N VAL A 41 -6.54 -8.99 -11.88
CA VAL A 41 -7.58 -9.34 -10.91
C VAL A 41 -7.84 -8.18 -9.95
N VAL A 42 -9.09 -7.71 -9.86
CA VAL A 42 -9.50 -6.63 -8.94
C VAL A 42 -10.24 -7.21 -7.73
N SER A 43 -9.58 -7.27 -6.58
CA SER A 43 -10.22 -7.64 -5.31
C SER A 43 -10.95 -6.44 -4.67
N LYS A 44 -12.24 -6.62 -4.35
CA LYS A 44 -13.13 -5.64 -3.67
C LYS A 44 -12.58 -5.21 -2.29
N PRO A 45 -12.89 -3.99 -1.77
CA PRO A 45 -13.91 -3.06 -2.27
C PRO A 45 -13.40 -1.99 -3.25
N ARG A 46 -14.33 -1.61 -4.14
CA ARG A 46 -14.35 -0.71 -5.33
C ARG A 46 -13.75 0.71 -5.19
N GLY A 47 -12.61 0.90 -4.54
CA GLY A 47 -12.09 2.25 -4.30
C GLY A 47 -11.23 2.84 -5.43
N ARG A 48 -10.24 2.08 -5.93
CA ARG A 48 -9.15 2.62 -6.77
C ARG A 48 -8.45 1.61 -7.69
N ARG A 49 -8.62 0.30 -7.45
CA ARG A 49 -7.92 -0.76 -8.19
C ARG A 49 -8.40 -0.96 -9.64
N GLU A 50 -9.56 -0.41 -10.00
CA GLU A 50 -10.05 -0.40 -11.39
C GLU A 50 -9.17 0.49 -12.29
N GLY A 51 -8.82 1.70 -11.82
CA GLY A 51 -7.91 2.59 -12.55
C GLY A 51 -6.47 2.08 -12.61
N ASP A 52 -6.01 1.39 -11.55
CA ASP A 52 -4.71 0.73 -11.56
C ASP A 52 -4.71 -0.48 -12.53
N ALA A 53 -5.83 -1.20 -12.66
CA ALA A 53 -5.99 -2.31 -13.59
C ALA A 53 -5.91 -1.84 -15.06
N GLU A 54 -6.65 -0.78 -15.39
CA GLU A 54 -6.61 -0.18 -16.73
C GLU A 54 -5.20 0.32 -17.08
N GLU A 55 -4.52 1.03 -16.16
CA GLU A 55 -3.16 1.53 -16.38
C GLU A 55 -2.15 0.39 -16.61
N VAL A 56 -2.24 -0.68 -15.81
CA VAL A 56 -1.34 -1.85 -15.94
C VAL A 56 -1.58 -2.59 -17.25
N LEU A 57 -2.84 -2.81 -17.63
CA LEU A 57 -3.19 -3.47 -18.89
C LEU A 57 -2.84 -2.61 -20.10
N GLU A 58 -2.95 -1.28 -20.01
CA GLU A 58 -2.50 -0.38 -21.08
C GLU A 58 -0.98 -0.43 -21.26
N LYS A 59 -0.20 -0.45 -20.17
CA LYS A 59 1.26 -0.67 -20.25
C LYS A 59 1.59 -2.02 -20.87
N ALA A 60 0.91 -3.08 -20.45
CA ALA A 60 1.08 -4.41 -21.03
C ALA A 60 0.78 -4.44 -22.53
N ARG A 61 -0.25 -3.71 -22.98
CA ARG A 61 -0.56 -3.55 -24.40
C ARG A 61 0.57 -2.89 -25.17
N VAL A 62 1.10 -1.77 -24.65
CA VAL A 62 2.25 -1.09 -25.27
C VAL A 62 3.45 -2.03 -25.38
N TRP A 63 3.77 -2.78 -24.32
CA TRP A 63 4.91 -3.72 -24.33
C TRP A 63 4.70 -4.89 -25.30
N ALA A 64 3.48 -5.41 -25.41
CA ALA A 64 3.16 -6.46 -26.37
C ALA A 64 3.25 -5.95 -27.82
N ASP A 65 2.75 -4.75 -28.10
CA ASP A 65 2.82 -4.10 -29.40
C ASP A 65 4.27 -3.78 -29.82
N GLU A 66 5.14 -3.44 -28.87
CA GLU A 66 6.57 -3.20 -29.12
C GLU A 66 7.33 -4.44 -29.61
N VAL A 67 6.97 -5.62 -29.08
CA VAL A 67 7.58 -6.90 -29.51
C VAL A 67 7.04 -7.31 -30.88
N GLY A 68 5.74 -7.11 -31.10
CA GLY A 68 5.03 -7.52 -32.31
C GLY A 68 4.80 -9.04 -32.34
N THR A 69 3.55 -9.45 -32.59
CA THR A 69 3.18 -10.87 -32.68
C THR A 69 2.10 -11.10 -33.72
N ASP A 70 2.13 -12.28 -34.34
CA ASP A 70 1.08 -12.78 -35.24
C ASP A 70 -0.08 -13.43 -34.45
N ALA A 71 0.07 -13.58 -33.13
CA ALA A 71 -0.95 -14.11 -32.22
C ALA A 71 -2.04 -13.08 -31.88
N SER A 72 -3.27 -13.54 -31.60
CA SER A 72 -4.30 -12.68 -31.02
C SER A 72 -4.00 -12.40 -29.54
N VAL A 73 -4.09 -11.14 -29.14
CA VAL A 73 -3.83 -10.71 -27.76
C VAL A 73 -5.10 -10.08 -27.17
N ARG A 74 -5.54 -10.58 -26.01
CA ARG A 74 -6.67 -10.06 -25.22
C ARG A 74 -6.19 -9.48 -23.90
N PHE A 75 -6.87 -8.43 -23.47
CA PHE A 75 -6.63 -7.76 -22.19
C PHE A 75 -7.95 -7.72 -21.42
N GLU A 76 -7.98 -8.29 -20.23
CA GLU A 76 -9.23 -8.42 -19.47
C GLU A 76 -9.02 -8.15 -17.97
N VAL A 77 -10.02 -7.53 -17.35
CA VAL A 77 -10.08 -7.31 -15.91
C VAL A 77 -11.00 -8.36 -15.32
N LEU A 78 -10.48 -9.18 -14.41
CA LEU A 78 -11.25 -10.19 -13.68
C LEU A 78 -11.77 -9.59 -12.38
N GLU A 79 -13.09 -9.50 -12.28
CA GLU A 79 -13.79 -8.87 -11.15
C GLU A 79 -14.60 -9.90 -10.35
N PRO A 80 -13.98 -10.64 -9.42
CA PRO A 80 -14.71 -11.59 -8.60
C PRO A 80 -15.76 -10.87 -7.72
N GLU A 81 -16.92 -11.52 -7.57
CA GLU A 81 -17.97 -11.03 -6.70
C GLU A 81 -17.56 -11.09 -5.21
N THR A 82 -16.68 -12.04 -4.89
CA THR A 82 -16.19 -12.36 -3.54
C THR A 82 -14.84 -11.72 -3.24
N TYR A 83 -14.57 -11.46 -1.97
CA TYR A 83 -13.28 -10.98 -1.51
C TYR A 83 -12.21 -12.07 -1.59
N LEU A 84 -11.05 -11.75 -2.18
CA LEU A 84 -9.91 -12.68 -2.27
C LEU A 84 -8.97 -12.51 -1.07
N PHE A 85 -8.79 -13.58 -0.28
CA PHE A 85 -8.00 -13.64 0.94
C PHE A 85 -6.58 -14.19 0.73
N GLY A 86 -6.36 -15.06 -0.25
CA GLY A 86 -5.08 -15.74 -0.43
C GLY A 86 -4.82 -16.32 -1.82
N PRO A 87 -3.65 -16.97 -2.00
CA PRO A 87 -3.23 -17.54 -3.28
C PRO A 87 -4.22 -18.54 -3.88
N GLY A 88 -4.90 -19.35 -3.04
CA GLY A 88 -5.92 -20.30 -3.48
C GLY A 88 -7.09 -19.63 -4.20
N ASP A 89 -7.60 -18.51 -3.67
CA ASP A 89 -8.72 -17.79 -4.29
C ASP A 89 -8.34 -17.23 -5.67
N TYR A 90 -7.09 -16.79 -5.84
CA TYR A 90 -6.61 -16.33 -7.14
C TYR A 90 -6.38 -17.49 -8.11
N ALA A 91 -5.87 -18.62 -7.62
CA ALA A 91 -5.72 -19.83 -8.42
C ALA A 91 -7.09 -20.32 -8.93
N GLU A 92 -8.12 -20.27 -8.10
CA GLU A 92 -9.50 -20.60 -8.47
C GLU A 92 -10.01 -19.70 -9.60
N ILE A 93 -9.85 -18.38 -9.47
CA ILE A 93 -10.23 -17.42 -10.53
C ILE A 93 -9.47 -17.68 -11.84
N PHE A 94 -8.16 -17.95 -11.77
CA PHE A 94 -7.39 -18.28 -12.96
C PHE A 94 -7.81 -19.61 -13.58
N ALA A 95 -8.15 -20.61 -12.77
CA ALA A 95 -8.61 -21.90 -13.25
C ALA A 95 -10.00 -21.82 -13.91
N GLU A 96 -10.92 -21.07 -13.32
CA GLU A 96 -12.25 -20.81 -13.88
C GLU A 96 -12.12 -20.09 -15.22
N TYR A 97 -11.38 -18.98 -15.26
CA TYR A 97 -11.14 -18.22 -16.49
C TYR A 97 -10.46 -19.05 -17.58
N ALA A 98 -9.46 -19.85 -17.19
CA ALA A 98 -8.74 -20.70 -18.13
C ALA A 98 -9.63 -21.81 -18.71
N SER A 99 -10.52 -22.39 -17.89
CA SER A 99 -11.48 -23.41 -18.35
C SER A 99 -12.47 -22.84 -19.37
N GLU A 100 -13.00 -21.64 -19.12
CA GLU A 100 -13.93 -20.94 -20.02
C GLU A 100 -13.31 -20.59 -21.37
N ASN A 101 -12.02 -20.23 -21.36
CA ASN A 101 -11.28 -19.81 -22.56
C ASN A 101 -10.45 -20.93 -23.21
N GLY A 102 -10.46 -22.15 -22.67
CA GLY A 102 -9.70 -23.29 -23.20
C GLY A 102 -8.18 -23.12 -23.11
N ILE A 103 -7.71 -22.46 -22.05
CA ILE A 103 -6.30 -22.20 -21.76
C ILE A 103 -5.71 -23.36 -20.95
N GLU A 104 -4.54 -23.85 -21.35
CA GLU A 104 -3.83 -24.96 -20.67
C GLU A 104 -2.48 -24.54 -20.08
N ARG A 105 -2.02 -23.31 -20.36
CA ARG A 105 -0.73 -22.77 -19.92
C ARG A 105 -0.88 -21.42 -19.24
N VAL A 106 -0.31 -21.29 -18.05
CA VAL A 106 -0.25 -20.04 -17.28
C VAL A 106 1.21 -19.61 -17.13
N VAL A 107 1.54 -18.40 -17.57
CA VAL A 107 2.86 -17.80 -17.41
C VAL A 107 2.80 -16.76 -16.29
N LEU A 108 3.55 -17.00 -15.22
CA LEU A 108 3.62 -16.12 -14.06
C LEU A 108 4.91 -15.29 -14.06
N ASP A 109 4.77 -14.01 -13.72
CA ASP A 109 5.91 -13.15 -13.38
C ASP A 109 6.56 -13.66 -12.08
N PRO A 110 7.89 -13.85 -12.01
CA PRO A 110 8.61 -14.20 -10.78
C PRO A 110 8.35 -13.26 -9.58
N ASN A 111 7.92 -12.02 -9.82
CA ASN A 111 7.54 -11.04 -8.79
C ASN A 111 6.03 -10.80 -8.71
N TYR A 112 5.20 -11.62 -9.35
CA TYR A 112 3.74 -11.50 -9.26
C TYR A 112 3.28 -11.57 -7.81
N ARG A 113 2.42 -10.62 -7.40
CA ARG A 113 1.90 -10.54 -6.03
C ARG A 113 0.38 -10.64 -6.04
N VAL A 114 -0.11 -11.69 -5.40
CA VAL A 114 -1.52 -11.93 -5.08
C VAL A 114 -2.07 -10.84 -4.14
N SER A 115 -1.26 -10.37 -3.19
CA SER A 115 -1.62 -9.31 -2.26
C SER A 115 -0.39 -8.54 -1.80
N ALA A 116 -0.56 -7.29 -1.40
CA ALA A 116 0.50 -6.45 -0.83
C ALA A 116 1.20 -7.11 0.38
N THR A 117 0.48 -7.97 1.10
CA THR A 117 0.96 -8.66 2.31
C THR A 117 1.48 -10.08 2.06
N SER A 118 1.36 -10.62 0.85
CA SER A 118 1.77 -11.99 0.51
C SER A 118 3.07 -11.98 -0.29
N PRO A 119 4.23 -12.28 0.33
CA PRO A 119 5.53 -12.03 -0.29
C PRO A 119 6.03 -13.17 -1.21
N ALA A 120 5.30 -14.29 -1.34
CA ALA A 120 5.78 -15.46 -2.06
C ALA A 120 4.85 -15.86 -3.21
N LEU A 121 5.44 -16.06 -4.40
CA LEU A 121 4.79 -16.60 -5.60
C LEU A 121 4.56 -18.12 -5.51
N GLN A 122 5.43 -18.84 -4.78
CA GLN A 122 5.39 -20.30 -4.72
C GLN A 122 4.01 -20.86 -4.30
N PRO A 123 3.36 -20.35 -3.24
CA PRO A 123 2.02 -20.80 -2.87
C PRO A 123 1.01 -20.68 -4.03
N LEU A 124 1.05 -19.61 -4.82
CA LEU A 124 0.15 -19.46 -5.97
C LEU A 124 0.46 -20.49 -7.06
N SER A 125 1.74 -20.68 -7.39
CA SER A 125 2.11 -21.66 -8.41
C SER A 125 1.75 -23.09 -8.03
N ASP A 126 1.82 -23.43 -6.75
CA ASP A 126 1.49 -24.76 -6.25
C ASP A 126 -0.03 -24.98 -6.24
N GLU A 127 -0.82 -23.97 -5.89
CA GLU A 127 -2.28 -24.02 -5.97
C GLU A 127 -2.76 -24.15 -7.41
N ILE A 128 -2.19 -23.40 -8.36
CA ILE A 128 -2.58 -23.55 -9.78
C ILE A 128 -2.19 -24.95 -10.31
N ARG A 129 -1.02 -25.49 -9.92
CA ARG A 129 -0.62 -26.86 -10.27
C ARG A 129 -1.52 -27.96 -9.69
N SER A 130 -2.31 -27.64 -8.65
CA SER A 130 -3.28 -28.59 -8.10
C SER A 130 -4.43 -28.88 -9.06
N TYR A 131 -4.63 -28.03 -10.07
CA TYR A 131 -5.59 -28.25 -11.15
C TYR A 131 -4.92 -29.03 -12.29
N ASP A 132 -5.35 -30.27 -12.52
CA ASP A 132 -4.79 -31.19 -13.53
C ASP A 132 -4.83 -30.64 -14.98
N THR A 133 -5.63 -29.60 -15.23
CA THR A 133 -5.83 -28.99 -16.54
C THR A 133 -4.84 -27.85 -16.85
N LEU A 134 -4.03 -27.42 -15.89
CA LEU A 134 -3.15 -26.24 -16.05
C LEU A 134 -1.68 -26.54 -15.82
N SER A 135 -0.87 -26.18 -16.80
CA SER A 135 0.58 -26.09 -16.68
C SER A 135 0.99 -24.69 -16.24
N VAL A 136 1.82 -24.60 -15.20
CA VAL A 136 2.30 -23.33 -14.65
C VAL A 136 3.78 -23.18 -14.92
N GLU A 137 4.13 -22.11 -15.63
CA GLU A 137 5.50 -21.73 -15.92
C GLU A 137 5.80 -20.36 -15.32
N THR A 138 6.98 -20.21 -14.72
CA THR A 138 7.47 -18.90 -14.29
C THR A 138 8.40 -18.37 -15.37
N ALA A 139 8.18 -17.14 -15.83
CA ALA A 139 9.04 -16.54 -16.83
C ALA A 139 10.52 -16.53 -16.35
N PRO A 140 11.48 -16.99 -17.18
CA PRO A 140 12.88 -17.17 -16.80
C PRO A 140 13.65 -15.84 -16.81
N ILE A 141 13.15 -14.87 -16.06
CA ILE A 141 13.64 -13.50 -16.05
C ILE A 141 14.58 -13.35 -14.86
N GLU A 142 15.82 -12.99 -15.17
CA GLU A 142 16.76 -12.57 -14.14
C GLU A 142 16.21 -11.30 -13.50
N ARG A 143 15.88 -11.36 -12.21
CA ARG A 143 15.57 -10.15 -11.43
C ARG A 143 16.63 -9.12 -11.79
N PRO A 144 16.29 -7.88 -12.18
CA PRO A 144 17.28 -6.85 -12.36
C PRO A 144 18.03 -6.80 -11.03
N ALA A 145 19.25 -7.35 -11.03
CA ALA A 145 20.12 -7.27 -9.89
C ALA A 145 20.37 -5.77 -9.79
N ARG A 146 19.59 -5.09 -8.94
CA ARG A 146 19.95 -3.78 -8.44
C ARG A 146 21.25 -4.03 -7.71
N ARG A 147 22.36 -4.02 -8.48
CA ARG A 147 23.71 -3.96 -7.98
C ARG A 147 23.63 -2.84 -6.95
N PRO A 148 23.96 -3.11 -5.68
CA PRO A 148 23.87 -2.09 -4.67
C PRO A 148 24.87 -1.01 -5.08
N SER A 149 24.40 0.03 -5.76
CA SER A 149 25.23 1.20 -5.97
C SER A 149 25.43 1.79 -4.59
N LEU A 150 26.61 1.52 -4.01
CA LEU A 150 26.94 1.85 -2.63
C LEU A 150 26.98 3.38 -2.39
N LEU A 151 26.80 4.19 -3.44
CA LEU A 151 26.94 5.63 -3.41
C LEU A 151 25.89 6.32 -4.30
N THR A 152 24.61 5.99 -4.14
CA THR A 152 23.57 6.91 -4.62
C THR A 152 23.59 8.16 -3.72
N ARG A 153 23.62 9.36 -4.29
CA ARG A 153 23.71 10.67 -3.60
C ARG A 153 22.65 10.90 -2.51
N GLY A 154 21.60 10.07 -2.43
CA GLY A 154 20.58 10.07 -1.38
C GLY A 154 20.83 9.14 -0.19
N GLY A 155 21.81 8.22 -0.25
CA GLY A 155 22.17 7.30 0.83
C GLY A 155 22.79 8.02 2.01
N ALA A 156 23.73 8.93 1.75
CA ALA A 156 24.39 9.71 2.80
C ALA A 156 23.41 10.50 3.67
N SER A 157 22.37 11.12 3.07
CA SER A 157 21.34 11.81 3.87
C SER A 157 20.48 10.88 4.72
N ARG A 158 20.19 9.66 4.24
CA ARG A 158 19.42 8.65 5.00
C ARG A 158 20.26 8.10 6.15
N PHE A 159 21.52 7.76 5.86
CA PHE A 159 22.50 7.34 6.85
C PHE A 159 22.64 8.39 7.95
N THR A 160 22.91 9.65 7.61
CA THR A 160 23.06 10.72 8.59
C THR A 160 21.78 10.93 9.40
N ALA A 161 20.60 10.89 8.78
CA ALA A 161 19.34 11.03 9.49
C ALA A 161 19.11 9.88 10.50
N LEU A 162 19.32 8.63 10.11
CA LEU A 162 19.21 7.48 11.01
C LEU A 162 20.26 7.50 12.11
N PHE A 163 21.49 7.87 11.78
CA PHE A 163 22.57 7.98 12.75
C PHE A 163 22.21 9.01 13.82
N VAL A 164 21.81 10.22 13.43
CA VAL A 164 21.44 11.28 14.38
C VAL A 164 20.22 10.88 15.20
N LEU A 165 19.20 10.30 14.59
CA LEU A 165 17.99 9.86 15.28
C LEU A 165 18.29 8.75 16.30
N SER A 166 19.00 7.70 15.87
CA SER A 166 19.36 6.55 16.70
C SER A 166 20.32 6.95 17.82
N TYR A 167 21.31 7.79 17.51
CA TYR A 167 22.25 8.31 18.51
C TYR A 167 21.55 9.21 19.53
N GLY A 168 20.69 10.12 19.07
CA GLY A 168 19.88 10.96 19.94
C GLY A 168 18.99 10.13 20.86
N PHE A 169 18.32 9.10 20.32
CA PHE A 169 17.52 8.16 21.10
C PHE A 169 18.36 7.41 22.14
N TYR A 170 19.55 6.93 21.77
CA TYR A 170 20.47 6.27 22.69
C TYR A 170 20.87 7.21 23.84
N LEU A 171 21.20 8.47 23.54
CA LEU A 171 21.59 9.46 24.56
C LEU A 171 20.44 9.85 25.49
N VAL A 172 19.18 9.80 25.01
CA VAL A 172 18.01 10.02 25.87
C VAL A 172 17.84 8.88 26.89
N LEU A 173 18.23 7.65 26.54
CA LEU A 173 18.16 6.48 27.42
C LEU A 173 19.41 6.32 28.31
N GLY A 174 20.58 6.75 27.82
CA GLY A 174 21.88 6.58 28.48
C GLY A 174 22.30 7.76 29.34
N SER A 175 23.57 7.74 29.77
CA SER A 175 24.19 8.87 30.46
C SER A 175 25.14 9.64 29.53
N PHE A 176 25.64 10.79 29.98
CA PHE A 176 26.61 11.60 29.23
C PHE A 176 28.07 11.23 29.53
N LEU A 177 28.33 10.00 29.98
CA LEU A 177 29.69 9.49 30.19
C LEU A 177 30.38 9.22 28.86
N THR A 178 31.70 9.34 28.82
CA THR A 178 32.52 9.07 27.61
C THR A 178 32.29 7.67 27.07
N PHE A 179 32.08 6.68 27.94
CA PHE A 179 31.77 5.32 27.54
C PHE A 179 30.45 5.25 26.75
N ASP A 180 29.38 5.84 27.26
CA ASP A 180 28.04 5.86 26.64
C ASP A 180 28.02 6.65 25.32
N LEU A 181 28.80 7.72 25.25
CA LEU A 181 28.95 8.50 24.01
C LEU A 181 29.58 7.65 22.89
N VAL A 182 30.58 6.84 23.22
CA VAL A 182 31.29 5.97 22.27
C VAL A 182 30.44 4.76 21.89
N THR A 183 29.89 4.03 22.86
CA THR A 183 29.05 2.86 22.61
C THR A 183 27.76 3.24 21.87
N GLY A 184 27.16 4.37 22.21
CA GLY A 184 26.03 4.94 21.50
C GLY A 184 26.36 5.29 20.06
N GLY A 185 27.53 5.89 19.81
CA GLY A 185 27.96 6.24 18.45
C GLY A 185 28.18 5.01 17.58
N VAL A 186 28.85 3.98 18.12
CA VAL A 186 29.05 2.70 17.43
C VAL A 186 27.71 2.03 17.13
N THR A 187 26.81 1.96 18.11
CA THR A 187 25.49 1.32 17.95
C THR A 187 24.65 2.07 16.92
N ALA A 188 24.61 3.41 16.97
CA ALA A 188 23.90 4.23 16.00
C ALA A 188 24.45 4.07 14.59
N ALA A 189 25.77 3.93 14.42
CA ALA A 189 26.38 3.64 13.13
C ALA A 189 25.96 2.27 12.58
N VAL A 190 25.98 1.23 13.41
CA VAL A 190 25.51 -0.12 13.01
C VAL A 190 24.05 -0.09 12.59
N VAL A 191 23.19 0.58 13.35
CA VAL A 191 21.77 0.76 13.01
C VAL A 191 21.64 1.52 11.69
N ALA A 192 22.36 2.63 11.51
CA ALA A 192 22.27 3.43 10.30
C ALA A 192 22.71 2.64 9.05
N VAL A 193 23.80 1.87 9.10
CA VAL A 193 24.26 1.03 7.98
C VAL A 193 23.25 -0.08 7.66
N THR A 194 22.70 -0.73 8.68
CA THR A 194 21.81 -1.90 8.48
C THR A 194 20.41 -1.49 8.03
N LEU A 195 19.88 -0.36 8.52
CA LEU A 195 18.48 0.06 8.32
C LEU A 195 18.28 1.21 7.32
N GLU A 196 19.34 1.84 6.77
CA GLU A 196 19.21 2.96 5.82
C GLU A 196 18.38 2.64 4.57
N ARG A 197 18.34 1.36 4.18
CA ARG A 197 17.66 0.90 2.96
C ARG A 197 16.18 0.60 3.19
N VAL A 198 15.79 0.34 4.44
CA VAL A 198 14.43 -0.10 4.80
C VAL A 198 13.62 1.04 5.41
N SER A 199 14.26 1.96 6.14
CA SER A 199 13.55 2.89 7.02
C SER A 199 12.96 4.12 6.34
N PHE A 200 13.44 4.49 5.15
CA PHE A 200 13.01 5.71 4.46
C PHE A 200 12.74 5.45 2.98
N GLU A 201 11.46 5.39 2.60
CA GLU A 201 11.01 5.32 1.20
C GLU A 201 11.44 6.57 0.42
N ALA A 202 11.35 7.75 1.04
CA ALA A 202 11.82 9.03 0.49
C ALA A 202 13.03 9.56 1.27
N SER A 203 14.07 10.04 0.57
CA SER A 203 15.24 10.61 1.24
C SER A 203 14.86 11.87 2.01
N PRO A 204 15.06 11.92 3.34
CA PRO A 204 14.78 13.12 4.12
C PRO A 204 15.69 14.26 3.65
N THR A 205 15.10 15.28 3.04
CA THR A 205 15.85 16.47 2.63
C THR A 205 16.23 17.25 3.88
N ALA A 206 17.53 17.41 4.16
CA ALA A 206 18.05 18.09 5.36
C ALA A 206 17.45 19.49 5.60
N ARG A 207 17.04 20.21 4.54
CA ARG A 207 16.34 21.51 4.64
C ARG A 207 14.91 21.44 5.19
N ARG A 208 14.20 20.31 5.08
CA ARG A 208 12.81 20.16 5.53
C ARG A 208 12.67 19.60 6.95
N VAL A 209 13.69 18.89 7.43
CA VAL A 209 13.68 18.21 8.74
C VAL A 209 13.48 19.17 9.92
N PRO A 210 14.18 20.32 10.03
CA PRO A 210 14.01 21.22 11.17
C PRO A 210 12.61 21.83 11.23
N GLY A 211 12.06 22.20 10.07
CA GLY A 211 10.71 22.76 9.97
C GLY A 211 9.63 21.75 10.33
N LEU A 212 9.80 20.49 9.92
CA LEU A 212 8.92 19.39 10.30
C LEU A 212 8.99 19.11 11.81
N ALA A 213 10.20 19.02 12.37
CA ALA A 213 10.43 18.77 13.79
C ALA A 213 9.79 19.84 14.68
N LEU A 214 9.94 21.12 14.31
CA LEU A 214 9.33 22.22 15.06
C LEU A 214 7.79 22.15 15.02
N ARG A 215 7.20 21.84 13.87
CA ARG A 215 5.74 21.70 13.76
C ARG A 215 5.24 20.48 14.52
N LEU A 216 6.00 19.39 14.50
CA LEU A 216 5.72 18.19 15.30
C LEU A 216 5.74 18.52 16.79
N ALA A 217 6.72 19.31 17.24
CA ALA A 217 6.81 19.75 18.63
C ALA A 217 5.62 20.62 19.08
N VAL A 218 4.97 21.34 18.16
CA VAL A 218 3.70 22.06 18.41
C VAL A 218 2.49 21.11 18.36
N PHE A 219 2.53 20.12 17.47
CA PHE A 219 1.44 19.15 17.30
C PHE A 219 1.31 18.19 18.48
N VAL A 220 2.42 17.71 19.05
CA VAL A 220 2.41 16.77 20.19
C VAL A 220 1.58 17.28 21.38
N PRO A 221 1.80 18.50 21.93
CA PRO A 221 0.99 18.99 23.05
C PRO A 221 -0.47 19.25 22.66
N TYR A 222 -0.73 19.62 21.39
CA TYR A 222 -2.10 19.71 20.88
C TYR A 222 -2.80 18.34 20.89
N LEU A 223 -2.14 17.30 20.37
CA LEU A 223 -2.67 15.94 20.35
C LEU A 223 -2.89 15.40 21.77
N LEU A 224 -1.93 15.62 22.68
CA LEU A 224 -2.07 15.21 24.09
C LEU A 224 -3.30 15.85 24.75
N ARG A 225 -3.58 17.12 24.45
CA ARG A 225 -4.81 17.78 24.93
C ARG A 225 -6.05 17.10 24.38
N GLU A 226 -6.11 16.82 23.08
CA GLU A 226 -7.26 16.14 22.46
C GLU A 226 -7.48 14.75 23.08
N ILE A 227 -6.40 13.98 23.29
CA ILE A 227 -6.45 12.66 23.96
C ILE A 227 -7.03 12.79 25.37
N VAL A 228 -6.59 13.76 26.16
CA VAL A 228 -7.09 13.97 27.53
C VAL A 228 -8.58 14.35 27.50
N VAL A 229 -8.99 15.26 26.62
CA VAL A 229 -10.40 15.67 26.49
C VAL A 229 -11.28 14.49 26.08
N ALA A 230 -10.86 13.71 25.10
CA ALA A 230 -11.61 12.55 24.63
C ALA A 230 -11.67 11.42 25.68
N ASN A 231 -10.61 11.23 26.49
CA ASN A 231 -10.67 10.31 27.64
C ASN A 231 -11.75 10.70 28.64
N PHE A 232 -11.90 11.99 28.97
CA PHE A 232 -12.97 12.44 29.86
C PHE A 232 -14.37 12.20 29.27
N ARG A 233 -14.54 12.41 27.96
CA ARG A 233 -15.80 12.12 27.27
C ARG A 233 -16.16 10.63 27.32
N ILE A 234 -15.20 9.75 27.05
CA ILE A 234 -15.41 8.30 27.14
C ILE A 234 -15.66 7.86 28.58
N ALA A 235 -14.94 8.41 29.56
CA ALA A 235 -15.20 8.12 30.97
C ALA A 235 -16.65 8.49 31.36
N TYR A 236 -17.15 9.63 30.87
CA TYR A 236 -18.55 10.02 31.06
C TYR A 236 -19.52 9.00 30.44
N VAL A 237 -19.29 8.61 29.18
CA VAL A 237 -20.15 7.62 28.48
C VAL A 237 -20.20 6.29 29.23
N VAL A 238 -19.07 5.79 29.70
CA VAL A 238 -18.97 4.51 30.43
C VAL A 238 -19.63 4.57 31.80
N LEU A 239 -19.56 5.72 32.48
CA LEU A 239 -20.18 5.91 33.80
C LEU A 239 -21.67 6.28 33.71
N HIS A 240 -22.15 6.67 32.53
CA HIS A 240 -23.54 7.05 32.33
C HIS A 240 -24.45 5.81 32.42
N PRO A 241 -25.52 5.83 33.24
CA PRO A 241 -26.39 4.67 33.42
C PRO A 241 -27.07 4.22 32.12
N ASP A 242 -27.40 5.17 31.25
CA ASP A 242 -28.03 4.88 29.95
C ASP A 242 -27.03 4.44 28.86
N LEU A 243 -25.73 4.44 29.16
CA LEU A 243 -24.63 4.05 28.26
C LEU A 243 -24.83 4.51 26.80
N PRO A 244 -24.78 5.83 26.52
CA PRO A 244 -25.12 6.39 25.22
C PRO A 244 -24.03 6.09 24.18
N ILE A 245 -24.01 4.86 23.67
CA ILE A 245 -23.16 4.39 22.58
C ILE A 245 -23.96 4.31 21.29
N ASP A 246 -23.33 4.70 20.19
CA ASP A 246 -23.91 4.66 18.84
C ASP A 246 -22.78 4.32 17.85
N PRO A 247 -22.38 3.04 17.78
CA PRO A 247 -21.25 2.61 16.99
C PRO A 247 -21.57 2.68 15.48
N SER A 248 -20.68 3.28 14.70
CA SER A 248 -20.69 3.14 13.23
C SER A 248 -19.29 3.08 12.65
N VAL A 249 -19.21 2.67 11.38
CA VAL A 249 -17.99 2.73 10.58
C VAL A 249 -18.16 3.84 9.54
N GLU A 250 -17.28 4.84 9.62
CA GLU A 250 -17.27 5.98 8.73
C GLU A 250 -16.16 5.83 7.69
N ARG A 251 -16.50 6.00 6.42
CA ARG A 251 -15.51 6.18 5.36
C ARG A 251 -15.01 7.63 5.39
N PHE A 252 -13.71 7.78 5.57
CA PHE A 252 -13.04 9.07 5.71
C PHE A 252 -11.98 9.25 4.63
N GLU A 253 -12.26 10.13 3.67
CA GLU A 253 -11.30 10.51 2.61
C GLU A 253 -10.33 11.57 3.14
N ALA A 254 -9.17 11.16 3.62
CA ALA A 254 -8.18 12.07 4.17
C ALA A 254 -7.55 12.93 3.07
N ALA A 255 -7.44 14.25 3.26
CA ALA A 255 -6.58 15.08 2.40
C ALA A 255 -5.20 15.30 3.02
N VAL A 256 -4.56 14.19 3.37
CA VAL A 256 -3.12 14.10 3.62
C VAL A 256 -2.54 13.10 2.61
N TRP A 257 -1.32 13.34 2.16
CA TRP A 257 -0.59 12.56 1.16
C TRP A 257 0.74 12.01 1.71
N GLY A 258 1.05 10.77 1.33
CA GLY A 258 2.28 10.08 1.71
C GLY A 258 2.13 9.27 2.99
N GLY A 259 2.79 8.10 3.02
CA GLY A 259 2.63 7.10 4.08
C GLY A 259 2.78 7.68 5.48
N ALA A 260 3.85 8.42 5.76
CA ALA A 260 4.09 9.01 7.08
C ALA A 260 2.95 9.93 7.56
N ALA A 261 2.36 10.73 6.66
CA ALA A 261 1.29 11.65 7.02
C ALA A 261 -0.03 10.90 7.28
N VAL A 262 -0.35 9.92 6.44
CA VAL A 262 -1.51 9.05 6.57
C VAL A 262 -1.43 8.24 7.88
N THR A 263 -0.28 7.61 8.14
CA THR A 263 -0.03 6.85 9.37
C THR A 263 -0.13 7.75 10.60
N THR A 264 0.41 8.97 10.55
CA THR A 264 0.28 9.92 11.67
C THR A 264 -1.18 10.26 11.94
N LEU A 265 -1.97 10.50 10.90
CA LEU A 265 -3.41 10.77 11.04
C LEU A 265 -4.18 9.57 11.58
N ALA A 266 -4.00 8.39 11.00
CA ALA A 266 -4.64 7.15 11.44
C ALA A 266 -4.35 6.85 12.91
N ASN A 267 -3.08 6.95 13.32
CA ASN A 267 -2.69 6.75 14.72
C ASN A 267 -3.25 7.83 15.64
N SER A 268 -3.32 9.09 15.18
CA SER A 268 -3.92 10.17 15.98
C SER A 268 -5.41 9.93 16.21
N ILE A 269 -6.14 9.48 15.18
CA ILE A 269 -7.57 9.09 15.30
C ILE A 269 -7.70 7.96 16.32
N THR A 270 -6.92 6.88 16.18
CA THR A 270 -6.98 5.73 17.10
C THR A 270 -6.62 6.09 18.55
N LEU A 271 -5.66 7.01 18.75
CA LEU A 271 -5.28 7.47 20.08
C LEU A 271 -6.33 8.35 20.74
N THR A 272 -7.29 8.89 19.99
CA THR A 272 -8.37 9.72 20.53
C THR A 272 -9.51 8.79 20.95
N PRO A 273 -9.75 8.60 22.26
CA PRO A 273 -10.73 7.62 22.74
C PRO A 273 -12.12 7.86 22.15
N GLY A 274 -12.75 6.77 21.69
CA GLY A 274 -14.03 6.82 20.98
C GLY A 274 -13.93 6.65 19.48
N THR A 275 -12.71 6.60 18.91
CA THR A 275 -12.47 6.24 17.51
C THR A 275 -11.36 5.20 17.36
N LEU A 276 -11.43 4.39 16.31
CA LEU A 276 -10.44 3.38 15.94
C LEU A 276 -10.32 3.33 14.41
N THR A 277 -9.12 3.51 13.87
CA THR A 277 -8.87 3.26 12.43
C THR A 277 -8.78 1.76 12.20
N VAL A 278 -9.69 1.20 11.39
CA VAL A 278 -9.76 -0.22 11.05
C VAL A 278 -8.88 -0.54 9.84
N GLU A 279 -8.92 0.31 8.82
CA GLU A 279 -8.16 0.14 7.59
C GLU A 279 -7.67 1.50 7.08
N ALA A 280 -6.47 1.51 6.51
CA ALA A 280 -5.89 2.66 5.84
C ALA A 280 -5.35 2.25 4.47
N ASN A 281 -6.00 2.71 3.39
CA ASN A 281 -5.58 2.46 2.02
C ASN A 281 -5.34 3.78 1.30
N GLY A 282 -4.07 4.16 1.18
CA GLY A 282 -3.65 5.43 0.60
C GLY A 282 -4.24 6.60 1.38
N ARG A 283 -5.29 7.22 0.85
CA ARG A 283 -6.00 8.37 1.47
C ARG A 283 -7.34 8.01 2.09
N THR A 284 -7.83 6.79 1.85
CA THR A 284 -9.10 6.32 2.37
C THR A 284 -8.86 5.65 3.72
N LEU A 285 -9.49 6.16 4.77
CA LEU A 285 -9.48 5.57 6.10
C LEU A 285 -10.88 5.05 6.43
N TYR A 286 -10.97 3.83 6.93
CA TYR A 286 -12.19 3.31 7.54
C TYR A 286 -12.05 3.43 9.05
N VAL A 287 -12.91 4.25 9.66
CA VAL A 287 -12.82 4.58 11.08
C VAL A 287 -14.08 4.10 11.78
N HIS A 288 -13.90 3.21 12.75
CA HIS A 288 -14.96 2.87 13.69
C HIS A 288 -15.06 3.95 14.76
N ALA A 289 -16.26 4.47 14.99
CA ALA A 289 -16.53 5.47 16.02
C ALA A 289 -17.59 4.91 16.98
N LEU A 290 -17.36 5.11 18.27
CA LEU A 290 -18.18 4.53 19.35
C LEU A 290 -19.42 5.38 19.68
N THR A 291 -19.35 6.69 19.45
CA THR A 291 -20.40 7.64 19.80
C THR A 291 -20.64 8.64 18.67
N GLN A 292 -21.81 9.28 18.67
CA GLN A 292 -22.14 10.34 17.71
C GLN A 292 -21.14 11.50 17.78
N ASP A 293 -20.77 11.95 18.97
CA ASP A 293 -19.78 13.02 19.15
C ASP A 293 -18.41 12.68 18.53
N ALA A 294 -17.99 11.41 18.63
CA ALA A 294 -16.74 10.94 18.04
C ALA A 294 -16.80 10.97 16.50
N ARG A 295 -17.96 10.61 15.91
CA ARG A 295 -18.21 10.70 14.46
C ARG A 295 -18.20 12.14 13.98
N ASP A 296 -18.87 13.04 14.70
CA ASP A 296 -18.95 14.44 14.34
C ASP A 296 -17.57 15.12 14.43
N GLY A 297 -16.80 14.82 15.48
CA GLY A 297 -15.41 15.29 15.61
C GLY A 297 -14.50 14.82 14.46
N LEU A 298 -14.69 13.59 13.98
CA LEU A 298 -13.98 13.08 12.80
C LEU A 298 -14.35 13.89 11.54
N ARG A 299 -15.64 14.14 11.32
CA ARG A 299 -16.17 14.90 10.16
C ARG A 299 -15.74 16.38 10.17
N GLU A 300 -15.55 16.96 11.36
CA GLU A 300 -15.01 18.30 11.52
C GLU A 300 -13.53 18.41 11.11
N GLY A 301 -12.78 17.31 11.13
CA GLY A 301 -11.42 17.21 10.59
C GLY A 301 -10.36 18.00 11.35
N ALA A 302 -10.50 18.21 12.66
CA ALA A 302 -9.51 18.94 13.46
C ALA A 302 -8.12 18.26 13.44
N LEU A 303 -8.09 16.94 13.64
CA LEU A 303 -6.86 16.14 13.56
C LEU A 303 -6.27 16.15 12.15
N GLU A 304 -7.09 16.07 11.10
CA GLU A 304 -6.65 16.17 9.70
C GLU A 304 -5.93 17.50 9.45
N ARG A 305 -6.52 18.62 9.87
CA ARG A 305 -5.88 19.95 9.74
C ARG A 305 -4.56 20.03 10.51
N ALA A 306 -4.51 19.47 11.71
CA ALA A 306 -3.32 19.46 12.54
C ALA A 306 -2.18 18.65 11.88
N VAL A 307 -2.48 17.47 11.32
CA VAL A 307 -1.50 16.66 10.59
C VAL A 307 -1.06 17.35 9.30
N ARG A 308 -1.98 17.97 8.54
CA ARG A 308 -1.61 18.79 7.37
C ARG A 308 -0.63 19.91 7.73
N PHE A 309 -0.86 20.59 8.85
CA PHE A 309 0.04 21.63 9.32
C PHE A 309 1.45 21.08 9.56
N VAL A 310 1.59 19.90 10.16
CA VAL A 310 2.89 19.26 10.41
C VAL A 310 3.62 19.01 9.09
N PHE A 311 3.01 18.25 8.18
CA PHE A 311 3.69 17.76 6.97
C PHE A 311 3.80 18.78 5.84
N TYR A 312 2.81 19.68 5.68
CA TYR A 312 2.73 20.61 4.55
C TYR A 312 2.84 22.09 4.96
N GLY A 313 2.72 22.40 6.25
CA GLY A 313 2.83 23.77 6.78
C GLY A 313 1.53 24.58 6.66
N ARG A 314 1.63 25.89 6.95
CA ARG A 314 0.45 26.78 7.07
C ARG A 314 -0.38 26.90 5.79
N ARG A 315 0.23 26.77 4.60
CA ARG A 315 -0.46 26.90 3.31
C ARG A 315 -1.42 25.75 3.00
N ALA A 316 -1.32 24.64 3.72
CA ALA A 316 -2.20 23.48 3.53
C ALA A 316 -3.42 23.50 4.48
N LEU A 317 -3.59 24.54 5.28
CA LEU A 317 -4.71 24.67 6.22
C LEU A 317 -6.03 25.06 5.51
N ASP A 318 -5.95 25.69 4.34
CA ASP A 318 -7.11 26.21 3.60
C ASP A 318 -7.89 25.14 2.81
N TYR A 319 -7.50 23.87 2.94
CA TYR A 319 -8.16 22.77 2.24
C TYR A 319 -9.51 22.42 2.93
N PRO A 320 -10.60 22.20 2.17
CA PRO A 320 -11.95 21.98 2.72
C PRO A 320 -12.00 20.88 3.78
N LYS A 321 -12.93 20.97 4.72
CA LYS A 321 -13.13 19.97 5.79
C LYS A 321 -13.72 18.67 5.24
N PRO A 322 -13.57 17.52 5.95
CA PRO A 322 -14.15 16.25 5.53
C PRO A 322 -15.65 16.33 5.24
N LYS A 323 -16.43 16.93 6.15
CA LYS A 323 -17.87 17.15 5.96
C LYS A 323 -18.20 17.92 4.67
N GLU A 324 -17.49 19.02 4.42
CA GLU A 324 -17.67 19.87 3.23
C GLU A 324 -17.28 19.17 1.92
N ARG A 325 -16.44 18.12 1.99
CA ARG A 325 -16.08 17.30 0.83
C ARG A 325 -17.15 16.26 0.54
N GLN A 326 -17.67 15.59 1.58
CA GLN A 326 -18.74 14.61 1.45
C GLN A 326 -20.04 15.25 0.92
N GLU A 327 -20.37 16.47 1.36
CA GLU A 327 -21.53 17.22 0.85
C GLU A 327 -21.43 17.57 -0.64
N ARG A 328 -20.21 17.66 -1.20
CA ARG A 328 -19.99 17.94 -2.64
C ARG A 328 -20.01 16.69 -3.51
N GLU A 329 -19.73 15.54 -2.93
CA GLU A 329 -19.74 14.24 -3.63
C GLU A 329 -21.14 13.60 -3.66
N GLY A 330 -22.03 13.96 -2.72
CA GLY A 330 -23.41 13.46 -2.66
C GLY A 330 -24.44 14.25 -3.47
N ASP A 331 -24.04 15.37 -4.10
CA ASP A 331 -24.90 16.25 -4.91
C ASP A 331 -24.67 16.06 -6.43
N GLY A 332 -23.98 14.96 -6.80
CA GLY A 332 -23.59 14.61 -8.17
C GLY A 332 -24.05 13.22 -8.58
#